data_AF-A0A7G2MMW7-F1
#
_entry.id   AF-A0A7G2MMW7-F1
#
_cell.length_a   1.000
_cell.length_b   1.000
_cell.length_c   1.000
_cell.angle_alpha   90.00
_cell.angle_beta   90.00
_cell.angle_gamma   90.00
#
_symmetry.space_group_name_H-M   'P 1'
#
loop_
_entity.id
_entity.type
_entity.pdbx_description
1 polymer ?
#
loop_
_entity_poly.entity_id
_entity_poly.type
_entity_poly.pdbx_seq_one_letter_code
_entity_poly.pdbx_strand_id
1 'polypeptide(L)'
;MDIINWVTIIDPRLRDVKFEEIVERKAPKIYRRTYSYNEIPISTKKEYIPDIFREPFYRDVTTNYMNTSDVNIEIDNLLQIKNDYGYLAVFNDLILRPVCWGKIENKKICFKNMGRDIVYFPIYYQNNEIHNMDYPFILYANGTTRKIIPDLTQKQRIYLKRKYPINSEKTVYGKKLIGGYFECSNDVSFKNATIVHHVVENPNLMCTKVPVCVHGKFRFWRFRNDRSADIAEISFFAKQQEIKGKVLTNDTLMYNLCDNNPLTYSSVRNVVVFDMGQPVSVTEIRYLPRNDANGIYPNNEYELFYYGIKGWESLGVKVANDDYIVFDSVPLNSLLWLHNRTTGREERIFTYEDGQQRFW
;
A
#
# COMPACT_ATOMS: atom_id res chain seq x y z
N MET A 1 6.66 -30.16 -13.00
CA MET A 1 7.06 -29.28 -14.12
C MET A 1 6.53 -27.90 -13.78
N ASP A 2 7.39 -27.07 -13.24
CA ASP A 2 7.06 -25.72 -12.79
C ASP A 2 6.82 -24.83 -14.01
N ILE A 3 5.56 -24.48 -14.24
CA ILE A 3 5.19 -23.48 -15.25
C ILE A 3 5.42 -22.11 -14.60
N ILE A 4 6.65 -21.61 -14.76
CA ILE A 4 6.97 -20.20 -14.51
C ILE A 4 6.24 -19.40 -15.59
N ASN A 5 5.07 -18.86 -15.24
CA ASN A 5 4.36 -17.91 -16.11
C ASN A 5 5.09 -16.56 -16.05
N TRP A 6 5.96 -16.33 -17.04
CA TRP A 6 6.54 -15.02 -17.32
C TRP A 6 5.47 -14.09 -17.93
N VAL A 7 4.68 -13.41 -17.10
CA VAL A 7 3.88 -12.26 -17.56
C VAL A 7 3.97 -11.12 -16.55
N THR A 8 5.20 -10.76 -16.18
CA THR A 8 5.45 -9.54 -15.43
C THR A 8 6.69 -8.88 -16.03
N ILE A 9 6.52 -7.70 -16.62
CA ILE A 9 7.64 -6.86 -16.99
C ILE A 9 8.22 -6.33 -15.68
N ILE A 10 9.30 -6.96 -15.19
CA ILE A 10 10.11 -6.38 -14.14
C ILE A 10 10.77 -5.15 -14.75
N ASP A 11 10.25 -3.97 -14.42
CA ASP A 11 10.89 -2.74 -14.83
C ASP A 11 12.32 -2.74 -14.26
N PRO A 12 13.37 -2.64 -15.09
CA PRO A 12 14.76 -2.69 -14.63
C PRO A 12 15.11 -1.56 -13.65
N ARG A 13 14.23 -0.56 -13.45
CA ARG A 13 14.31 0.46 -12.41
C ARG A 13 13.95 -0.05 -10.99
N LEU A 14 13.38 -1.25 -10.86
CA LEU A 14 12.82 -1.81 -9.63
C LEU A 14 13.68 -2.91 -8.99
N ARG A 15 15.01 -2.93 -9.21
CA ARG A 15 15.88 -3.99 -8.67
C ARG A 15 15.80 -4.17 -7.15
N ASP A 16 15.43 -3.11 -6.43
CA ASP A 16 15.46 -3.04 -4.97
C ASP A 16 14.04 -3.02 -4.34
N VAL A 17 12.98 -3.18 -5.14
CA VAL A 17 11.57 -3.24 -4.67
C VAL A 17 11.02 -4.63 -4.93
N LYS A 18 10.36 -5.23 -3.93
CA LYS A 18 9.66 -6.50 -4.14
C LYS A 18 8.39 -6.28 -4.95
N PHE A 19 8.14 -7.14 -5.93
CA PHE A 19 7.03 -6.99 -6.87
C PHE A 19 5.67 -6.91 -6.16
N GLU A 20 5.53 -7.64 -5.06
CA GLU A 20 4.34 -7.75 -4.21
C GLU A 20 3.96 -6.42 -3.53
N GLU A 21 4.91 -5.47 -3.49
CA GLU A 21 4.74 -4.13 -2.92
C GLU A 21 4.35 -3.09 -3.98
N ILE A 22 4.20 -3.44 -5.26
CA ILE A 22 4.01 -2.47 -6.36
C ILE A 22 2.54 -2.37 -6.81
N VAL A 23 2.09 -1.15 -7.10
CA VAL A 23 0.77 -0.90 -7.70
C VAL A 23 0.74 -1.41 -9.14
N GLU A 24 -0.08 -2.43 -9.40
CA GLU A 24 -0.57 -2.74 -10.74
C GLU A 24 -2.01 -2.27 -10.90
N ARG A 25 -2.31 -1.55 -11.99
CA ARG A 25 -3.69 -1.15 -12.30
C ARG A 25 -4.45 -2.37 -12.80
N LYS A 26 -5.28 -2.94 -11.93
CA LYS A 26 -6.16 -4.07 -12.24
C LYS A 26 -7.61 -3.62 -12.22
N ALA A 27 -8.43 -4.18 -13.12
CA ALA A 27 -9.85 -3.89 -13.16
C ALA A 27 -10.62 -5.19 -12.91
N PRO A 28 -11.53 -5.24 -11.91
CA PRO A 28 -12.33 -6.43 -11.68
C PRO A 28 -13.36 -6.66 -12.78
N LYS A 29 -13.87 -5.54 -13.32
CA LYS A 29 -14.83 -5.44 -14.42
C LYS A 29 -14.67 -4.10 -15.13
N ILE A 30 -14.93 -4.08 -16.43
CA ILE A 30 -14.99 -2.87 -17.24
C ILE A 30 -16.34 -2.83 -17.94
N TYR A 31 -17.18 -1.88 -17.52
CA TYR A 31 -18.47 -1.61 -18.14
C TYR A 31 -18.37 -0.41 -19.07
N ARG A 32 -18.90 -0.55 -20.28
CA ARG A 32 -19.02 0.53 -21.26
C ARG A 32 -20.48 0.88 -21.44
N ARG A 33 -20.80 2.17 -21.46
CA ARG A 33 -22.15 2.64 -21.82
C ARG A 33 -22.39 2.43 -23.31
N THR A 34 -23.56 1.89 -23.66
CA THR A 34 -24.00 1.61 -25.03
C THR A 34 -25.45 2.08 -25.22
N TYR A 35 -25.92 2.13 -26.47
CA TYR A 35 -27.32 2.50 -26.77
C TYR A 35 -28.28 1.29 -26.81
N SER A 36 -27.75 0.07 -26.72
CA SER A 36 -28.54 -1.16 -26.74
C SER A 36 -28.89 -1.60 -25.31
N TYR A 37 -30.05 -2.24 -25.15
CA TYR A 37 -30.43 -2.87 -23.90
C TYR A 37 -29.59 -4.13 -23.67
N ASN A 38 -28.89 -4.18 -22.53
CA ASN A 38 -28.17 -5.36 -22.05
C ASN A 38 -28.99 -6.07 -20.97
N GLU A 39 -28.63 -7.32 -20.69
CA GLU A 39 -29.26 -8.10 -19.62
C GLU A 39 -29.03 -7.44 -18.26
N ILE A 40 -30.11 -7.32 -17.50
CA ILE A 40 -30.11 -6.84 -16.12
C ILE A 40 -30.81 -7.87 -15.22
N PRO A 41 -30.43 -7.97 -13.94
CA PRO A 41 -31.15 -8.82 -13.01
C PRO A 41 -32.56 -8.26 -12.79
N ILE A 42 -33.57 -9.12 -12.90
CA ILE A 42 -34.97 -8.80 -12.65
C ILE A 42 -35.45 -9.78 -11.59
N SER A 43 -35.51 -9.32 -10.34
CA SER A 43 -35.90 -10.19 -9.25
C SER A 43 -37.40 -10.41 -9.20
N THR A 44 -37.80 -11.66 -8.91
CA THR A 44 -39.20 -12.02 -8.65
C THR A 44 -39.59 -11.78 -7.19
N LYS A 45 -38.58 -11.64 -6.34
CA LYS A 45 -38.67 -11.35 -4.91
C LYS A 45 -38.31 -9.87 -4.76
N LYS A 46 -38.95 -9.13 -3.86
CA LYS A 46 -38.63 -7.69 -3.65
C LYS A 46 -37.26 -7.50 -2.98
N GLU A 47 -36.18 -7.98 -3.59
CA GLU A 47 -34.81 -7.86 -3.10
C GLU A 47 -34.11 -6.63 -3.68
N TYR A 48 -33.09 -6.16 -2.97
CA TYR A 48 -32.28 -5.05 -3.42
C TYR A 48 -31.29 -5.48 -4.51
N ILE A 49 -31.29 -4.74 -5.61
CA ILE A 49 -30.32 -4.88 -6.70
C ILE A 49 -29.46 -3.61 -6.71
N PRO A 50 -28.11 -3.67 -6.69
CA PRO A 50 -27.27 -2.48 -6.80
C PRO A 50 -27.56 -1.63 -8.05
N ASP A 51 -27.55 -0.30 -7.91
CA ASP A 51 -27.96 0.64 -8.97
C ASP A 51 -27.21 0.43 -10.30
N ILE A 52 -25.91 0.14 -10.23
CA ILE A 52 -25.07 -0.11 -11.42
C ILE A 52 -25.58 -1.26 -12.30
N PHE A 53 -26.29 -2.23 -11.73
CA PHE A 53 -26.84 -3.37 -12.47
C PHE A 53 -28.27 -3.15 -12.93
N ARG A 54 -28.97 -2.10 -12.47
CA ARG A 54 -30.33 -1.78 -12.94
C ARG A 54 -30.33 -1.00 -14.25
N GLU A 55 -29.19 -0.45 -14.65
CA GLU A 55 -29.03 0.37 -15.85
C GLU A 55 -28.71 -0.53 -17.07
N PRO A 56 -29.67 -0.77 -17.98
CA PRO A 56 -29.47 -1.67 -19.13
C PRO A 56 -28.47 -1.15 -20.16
N PHE A 57 -28.05 0.11 -20.09
CA PHE A 57 -27.08 0.67 -21.04
C PHE A 57 -25.63 0.29 -20.72
N TYR A 58 -25.34 -0.36 -19.60
CA TYR A 58 -24.00 -0.85 -19.30
C TYR A 58 -23.75 -2.25 -19.88
N ARG A 59 -22.73 -2.35 -20.73
CA ARG A 59 -22.24 -3.61 -21.29
C ARG A 59 -20.89 -3.97 -20.69
N ASP A 60 -20.74 -5.20 -20.22
CA ASP A 60 -19.45 -5.76 -19.86
C ASP A 60 -18.57 -5.92 -21.10
N VAL A 61 -17.40 -5.27 -21.09
CA VAL A 61 -16.39 -5.33 -22.15
C VAL A 61 -15.02 -5.74 -21.60
N THR A 62 -14.97 -6.36 -20.42
CA THR A 62 -13.72 -6.70 -19.71
C THR A 62 -12.76 -7.52 -20.59
N THR A 63 -13.30 -8.47 -21.36
CA THR A 63 -12.53 -9.33 -22.29
C THR A 63 -11.81 -8.57 -23.41
N ASN A 64 -12.20 -7.32 -23.70
CA ASN A 64 -11.53 -6.49 -24.72
C ASN A 64 -10.23 -5.88 -24.21
N TYR A 65 -10.00 -5.88 -22.89
CA TYR A 65 -8.89 -5.19 -22.25
C TYR A 65 -7.97 -6.12 -21.47
N MET A 66 -8.44 -7.30 -21.05
CA MET A 66 -7.66 -8.22 -20.24
C MET A 66 -8.16 -9.65 -20.30
N ASN A 67 -7.28 -10.56 -19.87
CA ASN A 67 -7.64 -11.95 -19.62
C ASN A 67 -8.64 -12.04 -18.47
N THR A 68 -9.63 -12.91 -18.63
CA THR A 68 -10.69 -13.11 -17.65
C THR A 68 -10.90 -14.59 -17.37
N SER A 69 -11.58 -14.89 -16.27
CA SER A 69 -12.08 -16.23 -15.96
C SER A 69 -13.54 -16.17 -15.54
N ASP A 70 -14.29 -17.20 -15.88
CA ASP A 70 -15.57 -17.46 -15.25
C ASP A 70 -15.32 -18.04 -13.85
N VAL A 71 -16.06 -17.54 -12.86
CA VAL A 71 -15.97 -17.99 -11.47
C VAL A 71 -17.28 -18.64 -11.08
N ASN A 72 -17.20 -19.89 -10.62
CA ASN A 72 -18.34 -20.62 -10.08
C ASN A 72 -18.20 -20.69 -8.57
N ILE A 73 -19.25 -20.29 -7.85
CA ILE A 73 -19.34 -20.42 -6.39
C ILE A 73 -20.50 -21.33 -6.05
N GLU A 74 -20.25 -22.25 -5.12
CA GLU A 74 -21.27 -23.09 -4.51
C GLU A 74 -21.66 -22.48 -3.17
N ILE A 75 -22.97 -22.32 -2.95
CA ILE A 75 -23.53 -21.72 -1.74
C ILE A 75 -23.70 -22.82 -0.71
N ASP A 76 -23.16 -22.61 0.49
CA ASP A 76 -23.36 -23.52 1.61
C ASP A 76 -24.86 -23.59 1.97
N ASN A 77 -25.35 -24.83 2.10
CA ASN A 77 -26.72 -25.15 2.50
C ASN A 77 -27.12 -24.52 3.84
N LEU A 78 -26.15 -24.23 4.71
CA LEU A 78 -26.38 -23.64 6.03
C LEU A 78 -26.82 -22.17 5.98
N LEU A 79 -26.53 -21.45 4.89
CA LEU A 79 -26.71 -19.99 4.84
C LEU A 79 -28.15 -19.52 4.56
N GLN A 80 -29.11 -20.43 4.36
CA GLN A 80 -30.54 -20.15 4.10
C GLN A 80 -30.80 -18.93 3.17
N ILE A 81 -29.98 -18.76 2.14
CA ILE A 81 -30.08 -17.62 1.22
C ILE A 81 -31.30 -17.80 0.32
N LYS A 82 -32.20 -16.82 0.32
CA LYS A 82 -33.47 -16.85 -0.44
C LYS A 82 -33.48 -15.94 -1.67
N ASN A 83 -32.41 -15.17 -1.87
CA ASN A 83 -32.21 -14.24 -2.97
C ASN A 83 -32.26 -14.93 -4.35
N ASP A 84 -32.67 -14.19 -5.38
CA ASP A 84 -32.57 -14.70 -6.77
C ASP A 84 -31.16 -14.47 -7.34
N TYR A 85 -30.42 -13.51 -6.78
CA TYR A 85 -29.09 -13.11 -7.25
C TYR A 85 -28.07 -13.04 -6.11
N GLY A 86 -26.82 -13.37 -6.44
CA GLY A 86 -25.64 -13.07 -5.64
C GLY A 86 -24.68 -12.18 -6.43
N TYR A 87 -23.69 -11.62 -5.72
CA TYR A 87 -22.77 -10.64 -6.27
C TYR A 87 -21.33 -10.97 -5.91
N LEU A 88 -20.41 -10.57 -6.78
CA LEU A 88 -19.01 -10.40 -6.41
C LEU A 88 -18.73 -8.92 -6.20
N ALA A 89 -18.12 -8.61 -5.06
CA ALA A 89 -17.62 -7.29 -4.73
C ALA A 89 -16.09 -7.26 -4.66
N VAL A 90 -15.53 -6.05 -4.74
CA VAL A 90 -14.14 -5.76 -4.40
C VAL A 90 -14.09 -4.75 -3.27
N PHE A 91 -13.03 -4.76 -2.48
CA PHE A 91 -12.80 -3.72 -1.47
C PHE A 91 -12.06 -2.54 -2.11
N ASN A 92 -12.76 -1.42 -2.27
CA ASN A 92 -12.20 -0.19 -2.84
C ASN A 92 -12.80 1.05 -2.19
N ASP A 93 -11.98 2.07 -1.96
CA ASP A 93 -12.33 3.26 -1.16
C ASP A 93 -12.89 2.90 0.22
N LEU A 94 -12.27 1.91 0.88
CA LEU A 94 -12.63 1.44 2.22
C LEU A 94 -14.02 0.79 2.33
N ILE A 95 -14.69 0.49 1.20
CA ILE A 95 -15.99 -0.17 1.18
C ILE A 95 -16.02 -1.33 0.19
N LEU A 96 -16.92 -2.29 0.42
CA LEU A 96 -17.23 -3.34 -0.56
C LEU A 96 -18.11 -2.77 -1.67
N ARG A 97 -17.61 -2.82 -2.90
CA ARG A 97 -18.32 -2.37 -4.09
C ARG A 97 -18.68 -3.57 -4.95
N PRO A 98 -19.96 -3.85 -5.21
CA PRO A 98 -20.35 -4.92 -6.10
C PRO A 98 -19.92 -4.59 -7.53
N VAL A 99 -19.32 -5.56 -8.21
CA VAL A 99 -18.76 -5.41 -9.56
C VAL A 99 -19.36 -6.38 -10.55
N CYS A 100 -19.92 -7.51 -10.10
CA CYS A 100 -20.60 -8.46 -10.97
C CYS A 100 -21.77 -9.10 -10.22
N TRP A 101 -22.79 -9.53 -10.95
CA TRP A 101 -23.94 -10.26 -10.44
C TRP A 101 -24.04 -11.60 -11.14
N GLY A 102 -24.72 -12.56 -10.50
CA GLY A 102 -25.04 -13.84 -11.09
C GLY A 102 -26.31 -14.40 -10.44
N LYS A 103 -27.10 -15.12 -11.23
CA LYS A 103 -28.33 -15.76 -10.76
C LYS A 103 -27.99 -16.97 -9.91
N ILE A 104 -28.75 -17.15 -8.82
CA ILE A 104 -28.65 -18.31 -7.95
C ILE A 104 -29.50 -19.43 -8.55
N GLU A 105 -28.85 -20.48 -9.04
CA GLU A 105 -29.53 -21.65 -9.61
C GLU A 105 -28.94 -22.92 -9.01
N ASN A 106 -29.79 -23.78 -8.42
CA ASN A 106 -29.38 -25.02 -7.77
C ASN A 106 -28.21 -24.82 -6.77
N LYS A 107 -28.26 -23.72 -6.01
CA LYS A 107 -27.23 -23.32 -5.02
C LYS A 107 -25.86 -23.04 -5.64
N LYS A 108 -25.81 -22.70 -6.91
CA LYS A 108 -24.59 -22.28 -7.61
C LYS A 108 -24.81 -20.91 -8.23
N ILE A 109 -23.73 -20.15 -8.35
CA ILE A 109 -23.68 -18.92 -9.11
C ILE A 109 -22.48 -18.96 -10.05
N CYS A 110 -22.68 -18.57 -11.30
CA CYS A 110 -21.61 -18.36 -12.27
C CYS A 110 -21.45 -16.87 -12.56
N PHE A 111 -20.28 -16.33 -12.26
CA PHE A 111 -19.87 -14.96 -12.58
C PHE A 111 -18.94 -14.99 -13.78
N LYS A 112 -19.42 -14.51 -14.92
CA LYS A 112 -18.67 -14.59 -16.19
C LYS A 112 -17.59 -13.54 -16.29
N ASN A 113 -16.52 -13.77 -17.05
CA ASN A 113 -15.52 -12.78 -17.48
C ASN A 113 -14.91 -11.92 -16.34
N MET A 114 -14.59 -12.52 -15.19
CA MET A 114 -13.98 -11.81 -14.06
C MET A 114 -12.52 -11.47 -14.34
N GLY A 115 -12.10 -10.24 -14.05
CA GLY A 115 -10.71 -9.81 -14.12
C GLY A 115 -9.82 -10.62 -13.17
N ARG A 116 -8.62 -10.99 -13.61
CA ARG A 116 -7.72 -11.86 -12.84
C ARG A 116 -6.75 -11.06 -11.96
N ASP A 117 -6.14 -11.78 -11.02
CA ASP A 117 -5.18 -11.32 -10.01
C ASP A 117 -5.76 -10.32 -8.99
N ILE A 118 -6.98 -10.61 -8.54
CA ILE A 118 -7.83 -9.75 -7.69
C ILE A 118 -8.46 -10.58 -6.56
N VAL A 119 -8.70 -9.95 -5.41
CA VAL A 119 -9.54 -10.52 -4.34
C VAL A 119 -11.00 -10.11 -4.54
N TYR A 120 -11.87 -11.11 -4.56
CA TYR A 120 -13.31 -10.95 -4.68
C TYR A 120 -14.03 -11.40 -3.40
N PHE A 121 -15.13 -10.70 -3.10
CA PHE A 121 -15.99 -10.94 -1.94
C PHE A 121 -17.36 -11.43 -2.44
N PRO A 122 -17.71 -12.70 -2.23
CA PRO A 122 -19.06 -13.21 -2.47
C PRO A 122 -20.05 -12.59 -1.48
N ILE A 123 -21.00 -11.81 -1.99
CA ILE A 123 -21.98 -11.11 -1.15
C ILE A 123 -23.40 -11.23 -1.70
N TYR A 124 -24.37 -11.03 -0.82
CA TYR A 124 -25.78 -10.85 -1.15
C TYR A 124 -26.33 -9.67 -0.35
N TYR A 125 -27.53 -9.22 -0.73
CA TYR A 125 -28.22 -8.14 -0.03
C TYR A 125 -29.42 -8.66 0.72
N GLN A 126 -29.55 -8.25 1.98
CA GLN A 126 -30.73 -8.46 2.80
C GLN A 126 -31.03 -7.15 3.52
N ASN A 127 -32.27 -6.67 3.43
CA ASN A 127 -32.67 -5.37 3.98
C ASN A 127 -31.77 -4.19 3.53
N ASN A 128 -31.28 -4.23 2.29
CA ASN A 128 -30.33 -3.27 1.70
C ASN A 128 -28.92 -3.26 2.34
N GLU A 129 -28.62 -4.21 3.24
CA GLU A 129 -27.30 -4.38 3.83
C GLU A 129 -26.51 -5.49 3.12
N ILE A 130 -25.19 -5.34 3.12
CA ILE A 130 -24.27 -6.33 2.54
C ILE A 130 -24.06 -7.46 3.55
N HIS A 131 -24.26 -8.69 3.09
CA HIS A 131 -23.94 -9.90 3.84
C HIS A 131 -23.04 -10.81 3.02
N ASN A 132 -22.12 -11.50 3.69
CA ASN A 132 -21.23 -12.45 3.03
C ASN A 132 -21.96 -13.74 2.69
N MET A 133 -21.81 -14.19 1.45
CA MET A 133 -22.22 -15.53 1.04
C MET A 133 -21.15 -16.58 1.36
N ASP A 134 -19.89 -16.17 1.42
CA ASP A 134 -18.75 -17.05 1.65
C ASP A 134 -17.55 -16.19 2.06
N TYR A 135 -16.41 -16.83 2.35
CA TYR A 135 -15.15 -16.14 2.53
C TYR A 135 -14.67 -15.48 1.23
N PRO A 136 -13.88 -14.39 1.32
CA PRO A 136 -13.21 -13.82 0.16
C PRO A 136 -12.31 -14.85 -0.51
N PHE A 137 -12.06 -14.68 -1.80
CA PHE A 137 -11.13 -15.53 -2.54
C PHE A 137 -10.29 -14.72 -3.49
N ILE A 138 -9.08 -15.21 -3.76
CA ILE A 138 -8.20 -14.71 -4.80
C ILE A 138 -8.60 -15.40 -6.10
N LEU A 139 -8.82 -14.64 -7.17
CA LEU A 139 -8.75 -15.14 -8.53
C LEU A 139 -7.36 -14.80 -9.07
N TYR A 140 -6.48 -15.79 -9.20
CA TYR A 140 -5.09 -15.58 -9.63
C TYR A 140 -4.96 -15.25 -11.12
N ALA A 141 -3.81 -14.70 -11.52
CA ALA A 141 -3.47 -14.40 -12.91
C ALA A 141 -3.64 -15.60 -13.88
N ASN A 142 -3.37 -16.81 -13.41
CA ASN A 142 -3.55 -18.05 -14.18
C ASN A 142 -5.03 -18.51 -14.28
N GLY A 143 -5.95 -17.82 -13.61
CA GLY A 143 -7.38 -18.12 -13.61
C GLY A 143 -7.84 -19.12 -12.55
N THR A 144 -6.94 -19.62 -11.69
CA THR A 144 -7.30 -20.47 -10.54
C THR A 144 -7.79 -19.63 -9.37
N THR A 145 -8.57 -20.24 -8.48
CA THR A 145 -9.12 -19.56 -7.29
C THR A 145 -8.59 -20.17 -5.99
N ARG A 146 -8.44 -19.34 -4.96
CA ARG A 146 -8.14 -19.78 -3.58
C ARG A 146 -8.95 -18.97 -2.57
N LYS A 147 -9.75 -19.65 -1.74
CA LYS A 147 -10.44 -19.01 -0.62
C LYS A 147 -9.45 -18.56 0.45
N ILE A 148 -9.72 -17.40 1.04
CA ILE A 148 -8.96 -16.84 2.15
C ILE A 148 -9.79 -17.04 3.42
N ILE A 149 -9.47 -18.10 4.15
CA ILE A 149 -10.17 -18.48 5.37
C ILE A 149 -9.19 -18.31 6.53
N PRO A 150 -9.43 -17.36 7.45
CA PRO A 150 -8.51 -17.11 8.55
C PRO A 150 -8.43 -18.35 9.46
N ASP A 151 -7.22 -18.84 9.70
CA ASP A 151 -6.97 -19.91 10.67
C ASP A 151 -6.79 -19.29 12.05
N LEU A 152 -7.87 -19.31 12.84
CA LEU A 152 -7.87 -18.74 14.19
C LEU A 152 -7.06 -19.55 15.21
N THR A 153 -6.70 -20.79 14.87
CA THR A 153 -5.93 -21.68 15.75
C THR A 153 -4.43 -21.44 15.64
N GLN A 154 -3.96 -20.99 14.48
CA GLN A 154 -2.56 -20.67 14.22
C GLN A 154 -2.36 -19.18 14.03
N LYS A 155 -1.42 -18.61 14.79
CA LYS A 155 -1.15 -17.18 14.77
C LYS A 155 0.29 -16.90 14.39
N GLN A 156 0.51 -15.77 13.72
CA GLN A 156 1.81 -15.27 13.33
C GLN A 156 2.04 -13.86 13.83
N ARG A 157 3.32 -13.52 14.03
CA ARG A 157 3.78 -12.15 14.17
C ARG A 157 4.03 -11.58 12.78
N ILE A 158 3.48 -10.41 12.48
CA ILE A 158 3.70 -9.71 11.21
C ILE A 158 4.33 -8.34 11.44
N TYR A 159 5.16 -7.91 10.48
CA TYR A 159 5.82 -6.61 10.45
C TYR A 159 5.32 -5.83 9.24
N LEU A 160 4.68 -4.69 9.49
CA LEU A 160 4.05 -3.89 8.45
C LEU A 160 4.82 -2.57 8.30
N LYS A 161 5.16 -2.22 7.06
CA LYS A 161 5.89 -0.99 6.73
C LYS A 161 5.06 0.00 5.93
N ARG A 162 3.95 -0.44 5.35
CA ARG A 162 3.06 0.40 4.54
C ARG A 162 1.60 -0.02 4.68
N LYS A 163 0.70 0.96 4.51
CA LYS A 163 -0.76 0.76 4.41
C LYS A 163 -1.28 0.72 2.96
N TYR A 164 -0.43 1.08 2.00
CA TYR A 164 -0.73 1.09 0.57
C TYR A 164 0.52 0.69 -0.23
N PRO A 165 0.37 -0.02 -1.36
CA PRO A 165 1.50 -0.40 -2.22
C PRO A 165 2.28 0.81 -2.74
N ILE A 166 3.57 0.61 -3.01
CA ILE A 166 4.46 1.55 -3.68
C ILE A 166 3.98 1.73 -5.12
N ASN A 167 3.73 2.97 -5.53
CA ASN A 167 3.55 3.27 -6.95
C ASN A 167 4.93 3.28 -7.64
N SER A 168 5.13 2.40 -8.61
CA SER A 168 6.38 2.29 -9.38
C SER A 168 6.79 3.61 -10.03
N GLU A 169 5.84 4.42 -10.50
CA GLU A 169 6.10 5.73 -11.09
C GLU A 169 6.71 6.72 -10.08
N LYS A 170 6.38 6.56 -8.78
CA LYS A 170 6.90 7.40 -7.69
C LYS A 170 8.30 6.98 -7.23
N THR A 171 8.74 5.74 -7.50
CA THR A 171 10.09 5.26 -7.10
C THR A 171 11.23 6.10 -7.67
N VAL A 172 10.96 6.87 -8.74
CA VAL A 172 11.89 7.85 -9.31
C VAL A 172 12.36 8.89 -8.27
N TYR A 173 11.55 9.22 -7.27
CA TYR A 173 11.92 10.20 -6.24
C TYR A 173 13.13 9.73 -5.43
N GLY A 174 13.14 8.47 -4.98
CA GLY A 174 14.29 7.91 -4.30
C GLY A 174 15.46 7.62 -5.26
N LYS A 175 15.20 7.24 -6.51
CA LYS A 175 16.25 7.06 -7.53
C LYS A 175 17.09 8.32 -7.76
N LYS A 176 16.48 9.51 -7.64
CA LYS A 176 17.21 10.80 -7.74
C LYS A 176 18.20 11.02 -6.59
N LEU A 177 18.06 10.32 -5.46
CA LEU A 177 18.99 10.42 -4.34
C LEU A 177 20.28 9.63 -4.57
N ILE A 178 20.26 8.62 -5.43
CA ILE A 178 21.45 7.78 -5.70
C ILE A 178 22.58 8.64 -6.25
N GLY A 179 23.76 8.51 -5.65
CA GLY A 179 24.93 9.35 -5.92
C GLY A 179 25.07 10.55 -4.97
N GLY A 180 24.01 10.88 -4.22
CA GLY A 180 24.09 11.85 -3.14
C GLY A 180 24.87 11.33 -1.92
N TYR A 181 25.38 12.22 -1.09
CA TYR A 181 26.13 11.86 0.10
C TYR A 181 26.03 12.92 1.20
N PHE A 182 26.25 12.47 2.44
CA PHE A 182 26.26 13.30 3.63
C PHE A 182 27.69 13.55 4.10
N GLU A 183 27.97 14.77 4.55
CA GLU A 183 29.27 15.17 5.09
C GLU A 183 29.12 15.99 6.37
N CYS A 184 30.15 15.97 7.21
CA CYS A 184 30.26 16.82 8.39
C CYS A 184 31.59 17.58 8.42
N SER A 185 31.59 18.75 9.07
CA SER A 185 32.74 19.65 9.18
C SER A 185 32.59 20.62 10.36
N ASN A 186 33.71 21.14 10.89
CA ASN A 186 33.72 22.31 11.78
C ASN A 186 34.05 23.62 11.04
N ASP A 187 34.37 23.53 9.75
CA ASP A 187 34.56 24.65 8.83
C ASP A 187 33.38 24.71 7.83
N VAL A 188 32.70 25.85 7.77
CA VAL A 188 31.54 26.11 6.89
C VAL A 188 31.90 26.01 5.39
N SER A 189 33.19 26.13 5.05
CA SER A 189 33.66 25.93 3.66
C SER A 189 33.67 24.45 3.24
N PHE A 190 33.63 23.52 4.21
CA PHE A 190 33.79 22.07 4.01
C PHE A 190 35.08 21.67 3.26
N LYS A 191 36.15 22.48 3.32
CA LYS A 191 37.44 22.18 2.68
C LYS A 191 38.06 20.86 3.14
N ASN A 192 37.89 20.52 4.42
CA ASN A 192 38.37 19.28 5.05
C ASN A 192 37.20 18.48 5.65
N ALA A 193 36.11 18.35 4.89
CA ALA A 193 34.94 17.62 5.35
C ALA A 193 35.18 16.11 5.45
N THR A 194 34.45 15.46 6.36
CA THR A 194 34.41 14.00 6.46
C THR A 194 33.12 13.50 5.82
N ILE A 195 33.24 12.57 4.88
CA ILE A 195 32.08 11.88 4.31
C ILE A 195 31.54 10.88 5.33
N VAL A 196 30.23 10.93 5.55
CA VAL A 196 29.52 10.12 6.55
C VAL A 196 28.77 8.99 5.88
N HIS A 197 28.15 9.25 4.73
CA HIS A 197 27.27 8.28 4.06
C HIS A 197 27.15 8.55 2.57
N HIS A 198 27.17 7.50 1.76
CA HIS A 198 26.82 7.55 0.34
C HIS A 198 25.46 6.90 0.12
N VAL A 199 24.57 7.59 -0.58
CA VAL A 199 23.30 7.02 -1.03
C VAL A 199 23.56 6.19 -2.28
N VAL A 200 23.68 4.88 -2.09
CA VAL A 200 23.96 3.91 -3.16
C VAL A 200 22.72 3.14 -3.62
N GLU A 201 21.69 3.09 -2.78
CA GLU A 201 20.44 2.36 -3.02
C GLU A 201 19.24 3.30 -3.07
N ASN A 202 18.17 2.87 -3.75
CA ASN A 202 16.92 3.61 -3.79
C ASN A 202 16.13 3.39 -2.48
N PRO A 203 15.82 4.44 -1.70
CA PRO A 203 15.02 4.29 -0.48
C PRO A 203 13.54 3.95 -0.74
N ASN A 204 13.08 3.95 -2.00
CA ASN A 204 11.75 3.49 -2.41
C ASN A 204 10.58 4.09 -1.59
N LEU A 205 10.61 5.42 -1.44
CA LEU A 205 9.61 6.22 -0.70
C LEU A 205 9.65 6.05 0.84
N MET A 206 10.57 5.24 1.38
CA MET A 206 10.69 4.98 2.80
C MET A 206 11.77 5.83 3.46
N CYS A 207 11.70 5.95 4.78
CA CYS A 207 12.75 6.57 5.58
C CYS A 207 13.99 5.66 5.56
N THR A 208 15.16 6.24 5.30
CA THR A 208 16.44 5.57 5.52
C THR A 208 17.07 6.09 6.80
N LYS A 209 17.47 5.16 7.68
CA LYS A 209 18.21 5.45 8.90
C LYS A 209 19.67 5.04 8.71
N VAL A 210 20.58 5.97 8.94
CA VAL A 210 22.01 5.80 8.71
C VAL A 210 22.76 5.99 10.02
N PRO A 211 23.42 4.94 10.54
CA PRO A 211 24.29 5.10 11.69
C PRO A 211 25.52 5.96 11.31
N VAL A 212 25.85 6.92 12.16
CA VAL A 212 27.03 7.77 11.98
C VAL A 212 28.18 7.18 12.79
N CYS A 213 29.18 6.68 12.08
CA CYS A 213 30.36 6.04 12.67
C CYS A 213 31.58 6.97 12.79
N VAL A 214 31.42 8.27 12.52
CA VAL A 214 32.51 9.24 12.62
C VAL A 214 32.72 9.67 14.06
N HIS A 215 33.95 9.57 14.55
CA HIS A 215 34.33 10.03 15.90
C HIS A 215 34.49 11.56 15.94
N GLY A 216 33.78 12.21 16.85
CA GLY A 216 33.96 13.64 17.13
C GLY A 216 32.66 14.43 17.24
N LYS A 217 32.80 15.75 17.32
CA LYS A 217 31.70 16.71 17.28
C LYS A 217 31.87 17.66 16.09
N PHE A 218 30.79 17.86 15.34
CA PHE A 218 30.79 18.67 14.13
C PHE A 218 29.65 19.67 14.16
N ARG A 219 29.94 20.93 13.80
CA ARG A 219 28.94 22.00 13.77
C ARG A 219 28.13 22.00 12.47
N PHE A 220 28.79 21.77 11.34
CA PHE A 220 28.16 21.85 10.03
C PHE A 220 27.96 20.47 9.43
N TRP A 221 26.76 20.23 8.92
CA TRP A 221 26.37 19.00 8.23
C TRP A 221 25.81 19.38 6.88
N ARG A 222 26.01 18.58 5.84
CA ARG A 222 25.40 18.84 4.54
C ARG A 222 25.01 17.57 3.82
N PHE A 223 23.98 17.68 3.00
CA PHE A 223 23.68 16.73 1.94
C PHE A 223 24.11 17.35 0.60
N ARG A 224 24.81 16.59 -0.23
CA ARG A 224 25.24 16.99 -1.56
C ARG A 224 24.83 15.95 -2.59
N ASN A 225 24.43 16.40 -3.78
CA ASN A 225 24.13 15.55 -4.91
C ASN A 225 24.40 16.32 -6.21
N ASP A 226 25.13 15.73 -7.15
CA ASP A 226 25.43 16.37 -8.44
C ASP A 226 24.17 16.53 -9.32
N ARG A 227 23.06 15.90 -8.92
CA ARG A 227 21.73 16.05 -9.53
C ARG A 227 20.75 16.66 -8.54
N SER A 228 19.60 17.11 -9.04
CA SER A 228 18.52 17.52 -8.16
C SER A 228 17.88 16.31 -7.48
N ALA A 229 17.63 16.43 -6.18
CA ALA A 229 16.94 15.44 -5.38
C ALA A 229 15.76 16.06 -4.63
N ASP A 230 14.61 15.39 -4.68
CA ASP A 230 13.41 15.81 -3.97
C ASP A 230 13.37 15.09 -2.63
N ILE A 231 13.57 15.82 -1.53
CA ILE A 231 13.69 15.28 -0.18
C ILE A 231 12.58 15.86 0.68
N ALA A 232 11.87 14.99 1.39
CA ALA A 232 10.86 15.38 2.37
C ALA A 232 11.52 15.78 3.68
N GLU A 233 12.34 14.90 4.28
CA GLU A 233 12.95 15.16 5.59
C GLU A 233 14.43 14.79 5.60
N ILE A 234 15.21 15.55 6.37
CA ILE A 234 16.55 15.24 6.85
C ILE A 234 16.61 15.58 8.33
N SER A 235 16.79 14.56 9.16
CA SER A 235 16.89 14.70 10.61
C SER A 235 18.20 14.12 11.13
N PHE A 236 18.75 14.74 12.17
CA PHE A 236 19.98 14.32 12.83
C PHE A 236 19.67 13.94 14.27
N PHE A 237 20.23 12.85 14.76
CA PHE A 237 19.96 12.34 16.11
C PHE A 237 21.24 12.13 16.90
N ALA A 238 21.20 12.49 18.19
CA ALA A 238 22.12 12.02 19.22
C ALA A 238 21.40 10.96 20.06
N LYS A 239 21.74 9.70 19.85
CA LYS A 239 20.99 8.55 20.33
C LYS A 239 19.54 8.62 19.82
N GLN A 240 18.57 8.83 20.71
CA GLN A 240 17.14 8.95 20.36
C GLN A 240 16.65 10.41 20.31
N GLN A 241 17.49 11.38 20.69
CA GLN A 241 17.10 12.78 20.71
C GLN A 241 17.43 13.43 19.37
N GLU A 242 16.42 14.03 18.73
CA GLU A 242 16.62 14.82 17.52
C GLU A 242 17.40 16.12 17.84
N ILE A 243 18.37 16.43 16.99
CA ILE A 243 19.12 17.69 17.00
C ILE A 243 18.64 18.52 15.82
N LYS A 244 18.06 19.69 16.10
CA LYS A 244 17.63 20.64 15.08
C LYS A 244 18.78 21.58 14.72
N GLY A 245 19.11 21.62 13.43
CA GLY A 245 20.04 22.59 12.84
C GLY A 245 19.30 23.63 12.02
N LYS A 246 19.90 24.82 11.86
CA LYS A 246 19.38 25.85 10.95
C LYS A 246 19.88 25.57 9.53
N VAL A 247 18.98 25.49 8.56
CA VAL A 247 19.36 25.40 7.15
C VAL A 247 19.98 26.72 6.71
N LEU A 248 21.21 26.69 6.19
CA LEU A 248 21.92 27.85 5.68
C LEU A 248 21.52 28.11 4.23
N THR A 249 20.39 28.81 4.06
CA THR A 249 19.89 29.23 2.75
C THR A 249 19.03 30.48 2.86
N ASN A 250 18.81 31.16 1.73
CA ASN A 250 17.79 32.20 1.59
C ASN A 250 16.49 31.66 0.98
N ASP A 251 16.47 30.40 0.53
CA ASP A 251 15.27 29.74 0.00
C ASP A 251 14.39 29.22 1.15
N THR A 252 13.25 29.86 1.35
CA THR A 252 12.30 29.53 2.42
C THR A 252 11.72 28.12 2.27
N LEU A 253 11.69 27.56 1.06
CA LEU A 253 11.17 26.22 0.82
C LEU A 253 12.06 25.13 1.44
N MET A 254 13.36 25.38 1.64
CA MET A 254 14.25 24.40 2.25
C MET A 254 13.91 24.08 3.71
N TYR A 255 13.07 24.89 4.35
CA TYR A 255 12.53 24.56 5.67
C TYR A 255 11.71 23.25 5.66
N ASN A 256 11.12 22.88 4.52
CA ASN A 256 10.42 21.62 4.35
C ASN A 256 11.30 20.41 4.69
N LEU A 257 12.63 20.52 4.55
CA LEU A 257 13.56 19.42 4.86
C LEU A 257 13.62 19.05 6.34
N CYS A 258 12.97 19.81 7.23
CA CYS A 258 13.04 19.61 8.67
C CYS A 258 11.75 20.04 9.40
N ASP A 259 10.63 20.15 8.68
CA ASP A 259 9.35 20.63 9.21
C ASP A 259 8.52 19.53 9.89
N ASN A 260 9.03 18.28 9.89
CA ASN A 260 8.38 17.08 10.40
C ASN A 260 7.09 16.72 9.65
N ASN A 261 6.97 17.10 8.38
CA ASN A 261 5.83 16.79 7.53
C ASN A 261 6.26 15.94 6.33
N PRO A 262 5.95 14.63 6.30
CA PRO A 262 6.41 13.75 5.23
C PRO A 262 5.81 14.09 3.84
N LEU A 263 4.77 14.93 3.76
CA LEU A 263 4.13 15.33 2.50
C LEU A 263 4.67 16.64 1.91
N THR A 264 5.36 17.47 2.70
CA THR A 264 6.13 18.59 2.15
C THR A 264 7.49 18.07 1.69
N TYR A 265 8.08 18.76 0.73
CA TYR A 265 9.42 18.41 0.25
C TYR A 265 10.11 19.61 -0.34
N SER A 266 11.43 19.49 -0.49
CA SER A 266 12.27 20.48 -1.15
C SER A 266 13.17 19.83 -2.18
N SER A 267 13.39 20.54 -3.30
CA SER A 267 14.29 20.10 -4.36
C SER A 267 15.69 20.64 -4.09
N VAL A 268 16.54 19.81 -3.48
CA VAL A 268 17.95 20.16 -3.23
C VAL A 268 18.69 20.13 -4.57
N ARG A 269 19.20 21.28 -5.00
CA ARG A 269 20.03 21.43 -6.20
C ARG A 269 21.48 21.60 -5.74
N ASN A 270 22.33 20.61 -6.00
CA ASN A 270 23.73 20.53 -5.58
C ASN A 270 23.94 20.29 -4.08
N VAL A 271 23.52 21.20 -3.21
CA VAL A 271 23.89 21.13 -1.78
C VAL A 271 22.88 21.82 -0.88
N VAL A 272 22.71 21.27 0.32
CA VAL A 272 22.04 21.93 1.45
C VAL A 272 22.89 21.76 2.71
N VAL A 273 23.08 22.84 3.46
CA VAL A 273 23.93 22.89 4.66
C VAL A 273 23.06 23.16 5.89
N PHE A 274 23.32 22.43 6.97
CA PHE A 274 22.72 22.58 8.28
C PHE A 274 23.79 23.07 9.27
N ASP A 275 23.56 24.22 9.89
CA ASP A 275 24.35 24.74 11.00
C ASP A 275 23.70 24.35 12.33
N MET A 276 24.38 23.52 13.11
CA MET A 276 23.93 23.08 14.43
C MET A 276 24.14 24.15 15.52
N GLY A 277 24.70 25.32 15.17
CA GLY A 277 25.05 26.42 16.06
C GLY A 277 26.33 26.16 16.89
N GLN A 278 26.58 24.90 17.22
CA GLN A 278 27.73 24.42 17.96
C GLN A 278 28.13 23.00 17.50
N PRO A 279 29.36 22.55 17.74
CA PRO A 279 29.75 21.17 17.46
C PRO A 279 28.91 20.15 18.25
N VAL A 280 28.24 19.25 17.54
CA VAL A 280 27.39 18.19 18.12
C VAL A 280 27.87 16.80 17.72
N SER A 281 27.58 15.80 18.55
CA SER A 281 27.83 14.39 18.23
C SER A 281 26.54 13.79 17.68
N VAL A 282 26.49 13.54 16.38
CA VAL A 282 25.39 12.85 15.71
C VAL A 282 25.72 11.37 15.66
N THR A 283 24.76 10.53 16.04
CA THR A 283 24.87 9.06 15.99
C THR A 283 24.02 8.46 14.86
N GLU A 284 23.03 9.20 14.36
CA GLU A 284 22.17 8.73 13.26
C GLU A 284 21.69 9.91 12.41
N ILE A 285 21.68 9.70 11.08
CA ILE A 285 21.01 10.57 10.12
C ILE A 285 19.77 9.82 9.62
N ARG A 286 18.64 10.49 9.55
CA ARG A 286 17.44 9.99 8.88
C ARG A 286 17.15 10.86 7.68
N TYR A 287 16.83 10.25 6.55
CA TYR A 287 16.35 10.99 5.39
C TYR A 287 15.18 10.28 4.73
N LEU A 288 14.21 11.07 4.27
CA LEU A 288 13.01 10.62 3.60
C LEU A 288 12.95 11.28 2.22
N PRO A 289 12.96 10.53 1.10
CA PRO A 289 12.66 11.12 -0.20
C PRO A 289 11.28 11.76 -0.23
N ARG A 290 11.00 12.59 -1.23
CA ARG A 290 9.62 12.87 -1.61
C ARG A 290 8.85 11.54 -1.73
N ASN A 291 7.69 11.47 -1.07
CA ASN A 291 6.95 10.24 -0.89
C ASN A 291 5.43 10.47 -1.01
N ASP A 292 4.65 9.46 -0.65
CA ASP A 292 3.20 9.44 -0.72
C ASP A 292 2.52 9.30 0.65
N ALA A 293 3.28 9.39 1.75
CA ALA A 293 2.84 9.20 3.13
C ALA A 293 2.04 7.91 3.39
N ASN A 294 2.31 6.86 2.60
CA ASN A 294 1.70 5.55 2.77
C ASN A 294 2.56 4.56 3.58
N GLY A 295 3.73 5.00 4.05
CA GLY A 295 4.52 4.29 5.05
C GLY A 295 3.87 4.28 6.44
N ILE A 296 4.51 3.58 7.38
CA ILE A 296 4.21 3.74 8.80
C ILE A 296 5.00 4.92 9.36
N TYR A 297 4.36 5.75 10.17
CA TYR A 297 4.98 6.91 10.78
C TYR A 297 4.81 6.87 12.31
N PRO A 298 5.87 7.20 13.07
CA PRO A 298 5.77 7.32 14.52
C PRO A 298 4.64 8.24 14.97
N ASN A 299 4.06 7.93 16.13
CA ASN A 299 2.94 8.65 16.75
C ASN A 299 1.61 8.57 15.99
N ASN A 300 1.54 7.87 14.85
CA ASN A 300 0.26 7.56 14.21
C ASN A 300 -0.35 6.30 14.84
N GLU A 301 -1.67 6.32 14.99
CA GLU A 301 -2.49 5.21 15.48
C GLU A 301 -2.97 4.35 14.30
N TYR A 302 -2.74 3.05 14.39
CA TYR A 302 -3.14 2.09 13.37
C TYR A 302 -3.99 0.98 13.97
N GLU A 303 -5.01 0.55 13.25
CA GLU A 303 -5.85 -0.61 13.57
C GLU A 303 -5.72 -1.65 12.48
N LEU A 304 -5.41 -2.88 12.86
CA LEU A 304 -5.33 -3.99 11.93
C LEU A 304 -6.62 -4.79 11.98
N PHE A 305 -7.19 -5.07 10.83
CA PHE A 305 -8.36 -5.95 10.68
C PHE A 305 -7.99 -7.22 9.94
N TYR A 306 -8.71 -8.30 10.23
CA TYR A 306 -8.81 -9.47 9.36
C TYR A 306 -10.25 -9.64 8.88
N TYR A 307 -10.45 -10.28 7.73
CA TYR A 307 -11.78 -10.57 7.22
C TYR A 307 -12.27 -11.95 7.65
N GLY A 308 -13.24 -11.99 8.56
CA GLY A 308 -13.96 -13.20 8.97
C GLY A 308 -15.26 -13.40 8.17
N ILE A 309 -16.00 -14.47 8.49
CA ILE A 309 -17.28 -14.76 7.81
C ILE A 309 -18.32 -13.65 8.05
N LYS A 310 -18.24 -12.96 9.19
CA LYS A 310 -19.13 -11.85 9.56
C LYS A 310 -18.64 -10.49 9.06
N GLY A 311 -17.50 -10.42 8.37
CA GLY A 311 -16.90 -9.18 7.87
C GLY A 311 -15.57 -8.85 8.55
N TRP A 312 -15.22 -7.56 8.57
CA TRP A 312 -13.99 -7.07 9.20
C TRP A 312 -14.03 -7.21 10.72
N GLU A 313 -13.01 -7.85 11.27
CA GLU A 313 -12.81 -8.03 12.71
C GLU A 313 -11.47 -7.43 13.13
N SER A 314 -11.49 -6.61 14.19
CA SER A 314 -10.30 -5.90 14.67
C SER A 314 -9.34 -6.86 15.39
N LEU A 315 -8.05 -6.73 15.10
CA LEU A 315 -6.92 -7.35 15.80
C LEU A 315 -6.28 -6.38 16.80
N GLY A 316 -6.91 -5.23 17.03
CA GLY A 316 -6.49 -4.21 17.98
C GLY A 316 -5.82 -3.01 17.34
N VAL A 317 -5.65 -1.99 18.18
CA VAL A 317 -5.11 -0.69 17.84
C VAL A 317 -3.72 -0.54 18.46
N LYS A 318 -2.76 0.00 17.70
CA LYS A 318 -1.40 0.29 18.16
C LYS A 318 -0.93 1.64 17.64
N VAL A 319 -0.20 2.38 18.48
CA VAL A 319 0.55 3.56 18.06
C VAL A 319 1.92 3.11 17.57
N ALA A 320 2.30 3.51 16.36
CA ALA A 320 3.62 3.21 15.84
C ALA A 320 4.67 4.05 16.59
N ASN A 321 5.76 3.40 17.01
CA ASN A 321 6.92 4.07 17.61
C ASN A 321 8.08 4.20 16.62
N ASP A 322 7.92 3.62 15.42
CA ASP A 322 8.93 3.60 14.38
C ASP A 322 8.30 3.63 12.98
N ASP A 323 9.11 3.53 11.93
CA ASP A 323 8.72 3.41 10.52
C ASP A 323 8.15 2.03 10.12
N TYR A 324 7.78 1.24 11.13
CA TYR A 324 7.06 -0.03 11.00
C TYR A 324 6.16 -0.25 12.22
N ILE A 325 5.21 -1.16 12.09
CA ILE A 325 4.36 -1.60 13.19
C ILE A 325 4.25 -3.13 13.23
N VAL A 326 4.17 -3.69 14.43
CA VAL A 326 4.20 -5.15 14.66
C VAL A 326 2.89 -5.59 15.30
N PHE A 327 2.30 -6.68 14.79
CA PHE A 327 1.16 -7.36 15.41
C PHE A 327 1.53 -8.82 15.66
N ASP A 328 1.38 -9.29 16.90
CA ASP A 328 1.96 -10.56 17.37
C ASP A 328 1.04 -11.78 17.24
N SER A 329 -0.26 -11.56 17.05
CA SER A 329 -1.29 -12.58 17.18
C SER A 329 -2.27 -12.54 16.01
N VAL A 330 -1.74 -12.46 14.79
CA VAL A 330 -2.52 -12.39 13.56
C VAL A 330 -2.84 -13.80 13.06
N PRO A 331 -4.10 -14.16 12.79
CA PRO A 331 -4.45 -15.48 12.26
C PRO A 331 -3.74 -15.76 10.92
N LEU A 332 -3.27 -16.99 10.71
CA LEU A 332 -2.74 -17.43 9.41
C LEU A 332 -3.84 -17.38 8.33
N ASN A 333 -3.42 -17.33 7.06
CA ASN A 333 -4.33 -17.33 5.90
C ASN A 333 -5.43 -16.25 5.95
N SER A 334 -5.08 -15.06 6.47
CA SER A 334 -6.00 -13.94 6.62
C SER A 334 -5.90 -12.96 5.46
N LEU A 335 -7.06 -12.41 5.05
CA LEU A 335 -7.11 -11.15 4.33
C LEU A 335 -7.09 -10.02 5.35
N LEU A 336 -6.12 -9.12 5.22
CA LEU A 336 -5.82 -8.09 6.21
C LEU A 336 -6.05 -6.69 5.64
N TRP A 337 -6.37 -5.75 6.52
CA TRP A 337 -6.48 -4.32 6.21
C TRP A 337 -5.90 -3.51 7.37
N LEU A 338 -4.92 -2.66 7.07
CA LEU A 338 -4.31 -1.77 8.05
C LEU A 338 -4.89 -0.36 7.88
N HIS A 339 -5.71 0.05 8.83
CA HIS A 339 -6.34 1.37 8.86
C HIS A 339 -5.48 2.36 9.66
N ASN A 340 -5.13 3.49 9.08
CA ASN A 340 -4.51 4.61 9.80
C ASN A 340 -5.61 5.52 10.35
N ARG A 341 -5.73 5.56 11.67
CA ARG A 341 -6.75 6.32 12.41
C ARG A 341 -6.36 7.79 12.63
N THR A 342 -5.15 8.17 12.24
CA THR A 342 -4.61 9.52 12.42
C THR A 342 -4.61 10.32 11.12
N THR A 343 -4.08 9.77 10.03
CA THR A 343 -3.88 10.51 8.78
C THR A 343 -4.07 9.67 7.51
N GLY A 344 -4.26 10.34 6.37
CA GLY A 344 -4.37 9.70 5.07
C GLY A 344 -5.71 9.03 4.79
N ARG A 345 -5.92 8.60 3.54
CA ARG A 345 -7.14 7.89 3.10
C ARG A 345 -6.85 6.71 2.17
N GLU A 346 -5.66 6.65 1.57
CA GLU A 346 -5.24 5.55 0.70
C GLU A 346 -4.87 4.33 1.56
N GLU A 347 -5.65 3.26 1.46
CA GLU A 347 -5.39 2.00 2.15
C GLU A 347 -5.78 0.84 1.24
N ARG A 348 -5.08 -0.28 1.38
CA ARG A 348 -5.26 -1.44 0.52
C ARG A 348 -5.25 -2.71 1.34
N ILE A 349 -6.13 -3.64 0.97
CA ILE A 349 -6.13 -4.99 1.54
C ILE A 349 -4.88 -5.75 1.11
N PHE A 350 -4.42 -6.65 1.96
CA PHE A 350 -3.24 -7.46 1.69
C PHE A 350 -3.36 -8.85 2.32
N THR A 351 -2.63 -9.81 1.78
CA THR A 351 -2.29 -11.04 2.50
C THR A 351 -0.87 -10.93 3.04
N TYR A 352 -0.55 -11.72 4.07
CA TYR A 352 0.81 -11.80 4.62
C TYR A 352 1.33 -13.23 4.44
N GLU A 353 2.21 -13.40 3.47
CA GLU A 353 2.72 -14.69 2.98
C GLU A 353 4.25 -14.63 2.96
N ASP A 354 4.92 -15.70 3.41
CA ASP A 354 6.38 -15.81 3.46
C ASP A 354 7.10 -14.61 4.12
N GLY A 355 6.48 -14.05 5.16
CA GLY A 355 7.01 -12.91 5.91
C GLY A 355 6.85 -11.56 5.21
N GLN A 356 5.99 -11.46 4.19
CA GLN A 356 5.85 -10.27 3.35
C GLN A 356 4.40 -9.85 3.15
N GLN A 357 4.19 -8.53 3.01
CA GLN A 357 2.90 -7.97 2.62
C GLN A 357 2.71 -8.12 1.11
N ARG A 358 1.59 -8.72 0.68
CA ARG A 358 1.16 -8.72 -0.72
C ARG A 358 -0.16 -7.99 -0.85
N PHE A 359 -0.15 -6.82 -1.50
CA PHE A 359 -1.36 -6.03 -1.70
C PHE A 359 -2.23 -6.58 -2.84
N TRP A 360 -3.56 -6.42 -2.70
CA TRP A 360 -4.57 -6.96 -3.63
C TRP A 360 -5.49 -5.90 -4.19
#